data_AF-A0A167MG64-F1
#
_entry.id   AF-A0A167MG64-F1
#
_cell.length_a   1.000
_cell.length_b   1.000
_cell.length_c   1.000
_cell.angle_alpha   90.00
_cell.angle_beta   90.00
_cell.angle_gamma   90.00
#
_symmetry.space_group_name_H-M   'P 1'
#
loop_
_entity.id
_entity.type
_entity.pdbx_description
1 polymer ?
#
loop_
_entity_poly.entity_id
_entity_poly.type
_entity_poly.pdbx_seq_one_letter_code
_entity_poly.pdbx_strand_id
1 'polypeptide(L)'
;MDISSTKWSSSSGVTAKNSQQTQSPISQFKSNTTNVSFSSLALKLKDAQRSIDNAQVKQLPLVWNGQKALKSEQLNKQEVAAARWEFEQLSKAQLETIALDPGGTFSDVEKVAAYEQWHVLDQMALSSMQRESLEHENPLDAITGFEKVVNSHTQSFSVLGKAMVSEQYASDAQAKFEAAINAQDKALHKTTSQSEHYYTMMVKDIFAGNEPNVLSGIEGMSLSNISKSPFEFLTQEDRLLLADMYEYADQNDVDFKYIQRLASDLGDYRKHNDGKLVSNFNNGHFDEHGHQLSVGFTEKDQATIDSLRSGSALASSRLDQGFVSFLMDPGLGALSHVGSYQFLQHMVEVTAGSQTSVSAGNFEVFKDFSSTGERYVMSASEEAITKPEPDVVCKNGHCEVTEKGRLNGVTLAQDEKAMSPAIDLKSESIESLIQQLKNTEKQESIWYQWLADD
;
A
#
# COMPACT_ATOMS: atom_id res chain seq x y z
N MET A 1 34.13 -28.66 -20.91
CA MET A 1 34.60 -29.20 -22.20
C MET A 1 33.49 -30.03 -22.77
N ASP A 2 33.13 -29.70 -24.00
CA ASP A 2 32.00 -30.17 -24.79
C ASP A 2 32.34 -31.45 -25.57
N ILE A 3 31.38 -31.91 -26.37
CA ILE A 3 31.45 -32.72 -27.61
C ILE A 3 30.78 -34.11 -27.54
N SER A 4 29.44 -34.10 -27.72
CA SER A 4 28.63 -34.82 -28.73
C SER A 4 29.04 -36.21 -29.28
N SER A 5 28.08 -37.13 -29.42
CA SER A 5 27.59 -37.60 -30.75
C SER A 5 26.48 -38.69 -30.70
N THR A 6 25.30 -38.25 -31.12
CA THR A 6 24.28 -38.85 -32.00
C THR A 6 24.48 -40.26 -32.59
N LYS A 7 23.40 -41.07 -32.59
CA LYS A 7 22.77 -41.59 -33.83
C LYS A 7 21.39 -42.21 -33.62
N TRP A 8 20.43 -41.73 -34.40
CA TRP A 8 19.12 -42.33 -34.69
C TRP A 8 19.24 -43.50 -35.67
N SER A 9 18.33 -44.48 -35.57
CA SER A 9 17.69 -45.11 -36.72
C SER A 9 16.33 -45.69 -36.34
N SER A 10 15.32 -45.22 -37.05
CA SER A 10 13.94 -45.69 -37.09
C SER A 10 13.79 -46.97 -37.92
N SER A 11 12.78 -47.79 -37.60
CA SER A 11 12.10 -48.61 -38.60
C SER A 11 10.61 -48.67 -38.31
N SER A 12 9.86 -47.96 -39.14
CA SER A 12 8.42 -47.88 -39.27
C SER A 12 7.80 -49.20 -39.74
N GLY A 13 6.49 -49.35 -39.53
CA GLY A 13 5.71 -50.28 -40.34
C GLY A 13 4.29 -50.56 -39.86
N VAL A 14 3.36 -49.60 -39.98
CA VAL A 14 1.98 -49.91 -40.38
C VAL A 14 1.47 -48.83 -41.34
N THR A 15 0.94 -49.31 -42.46
CA THR A 15 0.64 -48.62 -43.71
C THR A 15 -0.75 -47.97 -43.73
N ALA A 16 -0.83 -46.94 -44.57
CA ALA A 16 -1.90 -45.97 -44.80
C ALA A 16 -3.11 -46.43 -45.64
N LYS A 17 -4.19 -45.65 -45.54
CA LYS A 17 -5.00 -45.05 -46.63
C LYS A 17 -5.79 -43.87 -46.04
N ASN A 18 -5.39 -42.60 -46.28
CA ASN A 18 -5.85 -41.65 -47.33
C ASN A 18 -7.39 -41.44 -47.34
N SER A 19 -7.98 -40.23 -47.36
CA SER A 19 -7.49 -38.89 -47.73
C SER A 19 -8.48 -37.78 -47.31
N GLN A 20 -7.91 -36.62 -46.97
CA GLN A 20 -8.34 -35.22 -47.24
C GLN A 20 -9.40 -34.45 -46.42
N GLN A 21 -8.87 -33.38 -45.80
CA GLN A 21 -9.38 -32.00 -45.60
C GLN A 21 -10.62 -31.77 -44.72
N THR A 22 -10.38 -31.24 -43.50
CA THR A 22 -10.82 -29.89 -43.06
C THR A 22 -10.32 -29.57 -41.64
N GLN A 23 -9.82 -28.35 -41.47
CA GLN A 23 -9.87 -27.48 -40.28
C GLN A 23 -10.13 -28.14 -38.90
N SER A 24 -9.14 -28.06 -38.01
CA SER A 24 -9.27 -28.39 -36.59
C SER A 24 -10.23 -27.42 -35.87
N PRO A 25 -11.22 -27.90 -35.10
CA PRO A 25 -11.96 -27.07 -34.17
C PRO A 25 -11.30 -27.05 -32.79
N ILE A 26 -11.30 -25.84 -32.26
CA ILE A 26 -10.94 -25.39 -30.90
C ILE A 26 -11.58 -26.30 -29.85
N SER A 27 -10.76 -26.90 -28.97
CA SER A 27 -11.24 -27.56 -27.76
C SER A 27 -11.59 -26.50 -26.72
N GLN A 28 -12.89 -26.35 -26.47
CA GLN A 28 -13.50 -25.44 -25.50
C GLN A 28 -13.07 -25.78 -24.07
N PHE A 29 -12.21 -24.95 -23.47
CA PHE A 29 -12.14 -24.82 -22.02
C PHE A 29 -13.41 -24.09 -21.55
N LYS A 30 -14.26 -24.80 -20.81
CA LYS A 30 -15.45 -24.24 -20.15
C LYS A 30 -14.99 -23.32 -19.02
N SER A 31 -15.35 -22.05 -19.15
CA SER A 31 -15.19 -21.00 -18.16
C SER A 31 -16.14 -21.23 -16.98
N ASN A 32 -15.61 -21.60 -15.82
CA ASN A 32 -16.29 -21.38 -14.55
C ASN A 32 -16.00 -19.94 -14.10
N THR A 33 -17.07 -19.18 -13.92
CA THR A 33 -17.08 -17.79 -13.51
C THR A 33 -17.26 -17.73 -12.00
N THR A 34 -16.24 -17.22 -11.32
CA THR A 34 -16.26 -16.88 -9.91
C THR A 34 -15.55 -15.54 -9.70
N ASN A 35 -16.28 -14.61 -9.07
CA ASN A 35 -15.78 -13.69 -8.05
C ASN A 35 -14.83 -12.55 -8.46
N VAL A 36 -14.88 -11.44 -7.72
CA VAL A 36 -13.88 -10.37 -7.85
C VAL A 36 -12.57 -10.91 -7.27
N SER A 37 -11.85 -11.65 -8.08
CA SER A 37 -10.63 -12.40 -7.78
C SER A 37 -9.41 -11.61 -8.26
N PHE A 38 -8.21 -11.89 -7.73
CA PHE A 38 -6.88 -11.43 -8.20
C PHE A 38 -6.70 -11.42 -9.74
N SER A 39 -7.55 -12.14 -10.47
CA SER A 39 -7.73 -12.02 -11.91
C SER A 39 -8.16 -10.64 -12.43
N SER A 40 -8.93 -9.81 -11.69
CA SER A 40 -9.48 -8.55 -12.21
C SER A 40 -8.40 -7.47 -12.36
N LEU A 41 -7.57 -7.28 -11.34
CA LEU A 41 -6.41 -6.38 -11.40
C LEU A 41 -5.37 -6.89 -12.41
N ALA A 42 -5.12 -8.19 -12.46
CA ALA A 42 -4.21 -8.78 -13.46
C ALA A 42 -4.72 -8.59 -14.90
N LEU A 43 -6.03 -8.69 -15.12
CA LEU A 43 -6.67 -8.41 -16.42
C LEU A 43 -6.62 -6.91 -16.74
N LYS A 44 -6.96 -6.03 -15.79
CA LYS A 44 -6.83 -4.57 -15.95
C LYS A 44 -5.39 -4.17 -16.28
N LEU A 45 -4.40 -4.71 -15.56
CA LEU A 45 -2.98 -4.49 -15.83
C LEU A 45 -2.59 -4.95 -17.24
N LYS A 46 -3.10 -6.11 -17.67
CA LYS A 46 -2.84 -6.64 -19.02
C LYS A 46 -3.47 -5.77 -20.11
N ASP A 47 -4.68 -5.25 -19.89
CA ASP A 47 -5.38 -4.40 -20.85
C ASP A 47 -4.79 -2.97 -20.88
N ALA A 48 -4.38 -2.44 -19.73
CA ALA A 48 -3.60 -1.21 -19.65
C ALA A 48 -2.24 -1.36 -20.36
N GLN A 49 -1.55 -2.48 -20.15
CA GLN A 49 -0.28 -2.76 -20.85
C GLN A 49 -0.49 -2.83 -22.36
N ARG A 50 -1.55 -3.51 -22.85
CA ARG A 50 -1.87 -3.52 -24.27
C ARG A 50 -2.18 -2.12 -24.81
N SER A 51 -2.83 -1.28 -24.01
CA SER A 51 -3.12 0.11 -24.38
C SER A 51 -1.84 0.95 -24.47
N ILE A 52 -0.89 0.73 -23.56
CA ILE A 52 0.45 1.33 -23.58
C ILE A 52 1.22 0.87 -24.83
N ASP A 53 1.25 -0.43 -25.12
CA ASP A 53 1.94 -0.97 -26.30
C ASP A 53 1.38 -0.35 -27.58
N ASN A 54 0.05 -0.23 -27.68
CA ASN A 54 -0.62 0.43 -28.80
C ASN A 54 -0.30 1.93 -28.90
N ALA A 55 -0.21 2.63 -27.76
CA ALA A 55 0.16 4.04 -27.73
C ALA A 55 1.61 4.25 -28.19
N GLN A 56 2.53 3.38 -27.77
CA GLN A 56 3.93 3.39 -28.20
C GLN A 56 4.07 3.11 -29.71
N VAL A 57 3.34 2.13 -30.25
CA VAL A 57 3.30 1.87 -31.71
C VAL A 57 2.80 3.08 -32.49
N LYS A 58 1.84 3.83 -31.93
CA LYS A 58 1.30 5.07 -32.52
C LYS A 58 2.14 6.31 -32.22
N GLN A 59 3.27 6.18 -31.52
CA GLN A 59 4.13 7.29 -31.08
C GLN A 59 3.37 8.38 -30.30
N LEU A 60 2.34 7.98 -29.54
CA LEU A 60 1.61 8.89 -28.66
C LEU A 60 2.45 9.15 -27.40
N PRO A 61 2.60 10.41 -26.96
CA PRO A 61 3.35 10.72 -25.75
C PRO A 61 2.63 10.16 -24.52
N LEU A 62 3.30 9.30 -23.77
CA LEU A 62 2.90 8.87 -22.43
C LEU A 62 3.63 9.77 -21.45
N VAL A 63 2.93 10.73 -20.86
CA VAL A 63 3.49 11.67 -19.88
C VAL A 63 2.56 11.70 -18.68
N TRP A 64 3.13 11.59 -17.49
CA TRP A 64 2.37 11.80 -16.26
C TRP A 64 1.94 13.27 -16.20
N ASN A 65 0.68 13.55 -16.50
CA ASN A 65 0.14 14.90 -16.40
C ASN A 65 -0.53 15.09 -15.04
N GLY A 66 0.29 15.05 -13.97
CA GLY A 66 -0.17 15.21 -12.59
C GLY A 66 -1.01 16.48 -12.40
N GLN A 67 -0.70 17.57 -13.12
CA GLN A 67 -1.50 18.79 -13.08
C GLN A 67 -2.88 18.66 -13.73
N LYS A 68 -3.09 17.80 -14.74
CA LYS A 68 -4.41 17.59 -15.36
C LYS A 68 -5.26 16.61 -14.55
N ALA A 69 -4.63 15.60 -13.96
CA ALA A 69 -5.27 14.71 -12.98
C ALA A 69 -5.67 15.50 -11.73
N LEU A 70 -4.77 16.30 -11.14
CA LEU A 70 -5.06 17.15 -9.98
C LEU A 70 -6.04 18.32 -10.27
N LYS A 71 -6.28 18.69 -11.54
CA LYS A 71 -7.17 19.81 -11.95
C LYS A 71 -8.59 19.38 -12.35
N SER A 72 -8.90 18.09 -12.48
CA SER A 72 -10.32 17.73 -12.52
C SER A 72 -10.90 18.11 -11.17
N GLU A 73 -11.77 19.12 -11.16
CA GLU A 73 -12.26 19.91 -10.01
C GLU A 73 -12.90 19.12 -8.84
N GLN A 74 -12.84 17.79 -8.84
CA GLN A 74 -13.60 16.90 -7.96
C GLN A 74 -12.99 15.49 -7.84
N LEU A 75 -11.66 15.32 -7.92
CA LEU A 75 -11.10 14.02 -7.53
C LEU A 75 -11.36 13.82 -6.03
N ASN A 76 -12.25 12.88 -5.74
CA ASN A 76 -12.54 12.38 -4.42
C ASN A 76 -11.26 11.73 -3.90
N LYS A 77 -10.44 12.51 -3.17
CA LYS A 77 -9.28 12.01 -2.45
C LYS A 77 -9.55 10.67 -1.70
N GLN A 78 -10.75 10.37 -1.19
CA GLN A 78 -11.15 9.11 -0.52
C GLN A 78 -11.08 7.94 -1.46
N GLU A 79 -11.48 8.14 -2.72
CA GLU A 79 -11.31 7.13 -3.75
C GLU A 79 -9.83 6.94 -4.06
N VAL A 80 -9.02 8.01 -4.02
CA VAL A 80 -7.58 7.95 -4.39
C VAL A 80 -6.84 7.03 -3.46
N ALA A 81 -7.04 7.14 -2.15
CA ALA A 81 -6.30 6.25 -1.28
C ALA A 81 -7.06 5.03 -0.74
N ALA A 82 -8.32 4.83 -1.14
CA ALA A 82 -8.90 3.49 -1.21
C ALA A 82 -8.17 2.68 -2.29
N ALA A 83 -7.99 3.25 -3.48
CA ALA A 83 -7.21 2.62 -4.54
C ALA A 83 -5.73 2.42 -4.15
N ARG A 84 -5.14 3.34 -3.37
CA ARG A 84 -3.74 3.21 -2.91
C ARG A 84 -3.52 2.00 -2.01
N TRP A 85 -4.48 1.68 -1.12
CA TRP A 85 -4.41 0.49 -0.28
C TRP A 85 -4.39 -0.81 -1.11
N GLU A 86 -5.16 -0.86 -2.20
CA GLU A 86 -5.14 -1.99 -3.13
C GLU A 86 -3.80 -2.14 -3.88
N PHE A 87 -2.98 -1.08 -3.90
CA PHE A 87 -1.73 -1.03 -4.65
C PHE A 87 -0.47 -1.16 -3.81
N GLU A 88 -0.60 -1.29 -2.48
CA GLU A 88 0.53 -1.25 -1.55
C GLU A 88 1.57 -2.36 -1.81
N GLN A 89 1.10 -3.53 -2.24
CA GLN A 89 1.92 -4.71 -2.53
C GLN A 89 2.37 -4.80 -4.00
N LEU A 90 2.05 -3.80 -4.84
CA LEU A 90 2.41 -3.81 -6.25
C LEU A 90 3.86 -3.43 -6.49
N SER A 91 4.47 -4.07 -7.49
CA SER A 91 5.81 -3.69 -7.96
C SER A 91 5.78 -2.32 -8.64
N LYS A 92 6.95 -1.66 -8.64
CA LYS A 92 7.15 -0.35 -9.30
C LYS A 92 6.70 -0.36 -10.77
N ALA A 93 6.95 -1.46 -11.48
CA ALA A 93 6.50 -1.65 -12.87
C ALA A 93 4.98 -1.73 -13.01
N GLN A 94 4.28 -2.41 -12.08
CA GLN A 94 2.81 -2.48 -12.10
C GLN A 94 2.19 -1.10 -11.79
N LEU A 95 2.79 -0.36 -10.86
CA LEU A 95 2.35 0.99 -10.51
C LEU A 95 2.52 1.96 -11.70
N GLU A 96 3.62 1.83 -12.46
CA GLU A 96 3.85 2.57 -13.71
C GLU A 96 2.77 2.27 -14.76
N THR A 97 2.44 1.00 -14.97
CA THR A 97 1.38 0.56 -15.89
C THR A 97 0.02 1.15 -15.52
N ILE A 98 -0.28 1.23 -14.22
CA ILE A 98 -1.53 1.84 -13.74
C ILE A 98 -1.50 3.35 -13.97
N ALA A 99 -0.49 4.04 -13.44
CA ALA A 99 -0.40 5.50 -13.47
C ALA A 99 -0.44 6.10 -14.88
N LEU A 100 0.15 5.40 -15.86
CA LEU A 100 0.25 5.88 -17.25
C LEU A 100 -0.72 5.21 -18.21
N ASP A 101 -1.74 4.50 -17.72
CA ASP A 101 -2.72 3.83 -18.60
C ASP A 101 -3.45 4.83 -19.52
N PRO A 102 -3.23 4.75 -20.85
CA PRO A 102 -3.88 5.64 -21.82
C PRO A 102 -5.27 5.11 -22.23
N GLY A 103 -5.58 3.84 -21.90
CA GLY A 103 -6.80 3.15 -22.32
C GLY A 103 -8.04 3.49 -21.48
N GLY A 104 -7.86 4.12 -20.32
CA GLY A 104 -8.95 4.39 -19.38
C GLY A 104 -9.45 3.13 -18.68
N THR A 105 -8.63 2.10 -18.64
CA THR A 105 -8.82 0.86 -17.87
C THR A 105 -8.81 1.17 -16.37
N PHE A 106 -7.93 2.09 -15.97
CA PHE A 106 -7.86 2.67 -14.63
C PHE A 106 -8.46 4.07 -14.64
N SER A 107 -9.19 4.38 -13.58
CA SER A 107 -9.73 5.72 -13.30
C SER A 107 -8.61 6.70 -12.98
N ASP A 108 -8.86 8.01 -13.14
CA ASP A 108 -7.88 9.05 -12.79
C ASP A 108 -7.48 8.98 -11.30
N VAL A 109 -8.40 8.52 -10.46
CA VAL A 109 -8.20 8.19 -9.05
C VAL A 109 -7.14 7.09 -8.87
N GLU A 110 -7.34 5.93 -9.49
CA GLU A 110 -6.41 4.79 -9.41
C GLU A 110 -5.03 5.17 -9.98
N LYS A 111 -5.00 6.01 -11.02
CA LYS A 111 -3.74 6.51 -11.59
C LYS A 111 -2.94 7.37 -10.62
N VAL A 112 -3.60 8.29 -9.92
CA VAL A 112 -2.97 9.14 -8.89
C VAL A 112 -2.48 8.27 -7.72
N ALA A 113 -3.29 7.32 -7.28
CA ALA A 113 -2.94 6.39 -6.22
C ALA A 113 -1.67 5.58 -6.54
N ALA A 114 -1.59 5.06 -7.76
CA ALA A 114 -0.44 4.30 -8.22
C ALA A 114 0.82 5.18 -8.35
N TYR A 115 0.67 6.43 -8.83
CA TYR A 115 1.77 7.39 -8.85
C TYR A 115 2.28 7.71 -7.43
N GLU A 116 1.39 7.95 -6.46
CA GLU A 116 1.78 8.22 -5.09
C GLU A 116 2.55 7.05 -4.46
N GLN A 117 2.05 5.81 -4.65
CA GLN A 117 2.74 4.62 -4.14
C GLN A 117 4.09 4.41 -4.84
N TRP A 118 4.15 4.62 -6.15
CA TRP A 118 5.39 4.57 -6.92
C TRP A 118 6.40 5.59 -6.39
N HIS A 119 5.95 6.81 -6.09
CA HIS A 119 6.77 7.88 -5.57
C HIS A 119 7.29 7.57 -4.16
N VAL A 120 6.50 6.96 -3.29
CA VAL A 120 6.95 6.50 -1.96
C VAL A 120 8.09 5.50 -2.10
N LEU A 121 7.92 4.46 -2.92
CA LEU A 121 8.97 3.45 -3.16
C LEU A 121 10.24 4.08 -3.74
N ASP A 122 10.08 5.09 -4.60
CA ASP A 122 11.18 5.83 -5.19
C ASP A 122 11.93 6.70 -4.16
N GLN A 123 11.22 7.39 -3.27
CA GLN A 123 11.83 8.16 -2.18
C GLN A 123 12.59 7.26 -1.20
N MET A 124 12.05 6.07 -0.87
CA MET A 124 12.76 5.09 -0.04
C MET A 124 14.08 4.63 -0.67
N ALA A 125 14.08 4.40 -1.99
CA ALA A 125 15.30 4.03 -2.72
C ALA A 125 16.33 5.16 -2.71
N LEU A 126 15.91 6.41 -2.94
CA LEU A 126 16.78 7.58 -2.83
C LEU A 126 17.39 7.70 -1.44
N SER A 127 16.61 7.56 -0.36
CA SER A 127 17.13 7.61 1.01
C SER A 127 18.17 6.51 1.26
N SER A 128 17.95 5.29 0.76
CA SER A 128 18.95 4.20 0.83
C SER A 128 20.25 4.56 0.14
N MET A 129 20.18 5.11 -1.08
CA MET A 129 21.36 5.53 -1.83
C MET A 129 22.12 6.67 -1.13
N GLN A 130 21.39 7.60 -0.51
CA GLN A 130 22.01 8.67 0.28
C GLN A 130 22.78 8.09 1.47
N ARG A 131 22.21 7.08 2.16
CA ARG A 131 22.87 6.40 3.28
C ARG A 131 24.14 5.67 2.84
N GLU A 132 24.07 4.85 1.80
CA GLU A 132 25.24 4.15 1.25
C GLU A 132 26.35 5.13 0.84
N SER A 133 25.96 6.28 0.29
CA SER A 133 26.94 7.29 -0.12
C SER A 133 27.60 8.01 1.05
N LEU A 134 26.94 8.07 2.22
CA LEU A 134 27.49 8.65 3.44
C LEU A 134 28.51 7.75 4.14
N GLU A 135 28.65 6.48 3.74
CA GLU A 135 29.73 5.61 4.22
C GLU A 135 31.13 6.12 3.82
N HIS A 136 31.18 7.00 2.81
CA HIS A 136 32.41 7.68 2.44
C HIS A 136 32.76 8.78 3.47
N GLU A 137 33.86 8.60 4.21
CA GLU A 137 34.34 9.56 5.23
C GLU A 137 34.60 10.97 4.67
N ASN A 138 34.86 11.09 3.37
CA ASN A 138 35.08 12.36 2.68
C ASN A 138 33.79 12.86 2.01
N PRO A 139 33.32 14.08 2.34
CA PRO A 139 32.13 14.69 1.72
C PRO A 139 32.13 14.70 0.19
N LEU A 140 33.30 14.89 -0.44
CA LEU A 140 33.42 14.89 -1.90
C LEU A 140 33.21 13.48 -2.49
N ASP A 141 33.71 12.46 -1.79
CA ASP A 141 33.54 11.06 -2.19
C ASP A 141 32.08 10.63 -1.97
N ALA A 142 31.43 11.12 -0.91
CA ALA A 142 30.00 10.92 -0.67
C ALA A 142 29.13 11.55 -1.77
N ILE A 143 29.40 12.79 -2.18
CA ILE A 143 28.67 13.46 -3.27
C ILE A 143 28.89 12.71 -4.59
N THR A 144 30.13 12.31 -4.88
CA THR A 144 30.46 11.57 -6.11
C THR A 144 29.85 10.17 -6.13
N GLY A 145 29.85 9.49 -4.97
CA GLY A 145 29.19 8.20 -4.77
C GLY A 145 27.69 8.31 -5.02
N PHE A 146 27.04 9.32 -4.42
CA PHE A 146 25.61 9.58 -4.59
C PHE A 146 25.24 9.89 -6.03
N GLU A 147 26.02 10.75 -6.71
CA GLU A 147 25.85 11.04 -8.13
C GLU A 147 25.87 9.76 -8.97
N LYS A 148 26.81 8.85 -8.70
CA LYS A 148 26.92 7.59 -9.44
C LYS A 148 25.71 6.68 -9.21
N VAL A 149 25.27 6.51 -7.96
CA VAL A 149 24.15 5.62 -7.65
C VAL A 149 22.81 6.19 -8.10
N VAL A 150 22.57 7.51 -7.97
CA VAL A 150 21.34 8.14 -8.44
C VAL A 150 21.24 8.15 -9.97
N ASN A 151 22.35 8.34 -10.67
CA ASN A 151 22.40 8.21 -12.13
C ASN A 151 22.12 6.75 -12.57
N SER A 152 22.65 5.77 -11.84
CA SER A 152 22.38 4.35 -12.12
C SER A 152 20.90 4.00 -11.86
N HIS A 153 20.33 4.47 -10.76
CA HIS A 153 18.91 4.30 -10.41
C HIS A 153 17.99 4.88 -11.47
N THR A 154 18.23 6.12 -11.89
CA THR A 154 17.40 6.79 -12.92
C THR A 154 17.55 6.16 -14.31
N GLN A 155 18.74 5.64 -14.64
CA GLN A 155 18.93 4.86 -15.86
C GLN A 155 18.15 3.54 -15.85
N SER A 156 18.01 2.92 -14.67
CA SER A 156 17.27 1.67 -14.47
C SER A 156 15.74 1.82 -14.60
N PHE A 157 15.22 3.06 -14.57
CA PHE A 157 13.80 3.30 -14.78
C PHE A 157 13.34 2.78 -16.14
N SER A 158 12.16 2.17 -16.12
CA SER A 158 11.47 1.81 -17.34
C SER A 158 11.17 3.06 -18.17
N VAL A 159 10.77 2.87 -19.43
CA VAL A 159 10.29 3.97 -20.27
C VAL A 159 9.12 4.72 -19.60
N LEU A 160 8.26 3.99 -18.87
CA LEU A 160 7.13 4.55 -18.13
C LEU A 160 7.59 5.29 -16.88
N GLY A 161 8.52 4.73 -16.11
CA GLY A 161 9.09 5.40 -14.93
C GLY A 161 9.75 6.73 -15.28
N LYS A 162 10.46 6.81 -16.42
CA LYS A 162 11.05 8.06 -16.93
C LYS A 162 10.00 9.11 -17.31
N ALA A 163 8.80 8.70 -17.71
CA ALA A 163 7.69 9.60 -18.00
C ALA A 163 6.95 10.11 -16.75
N MET A 164 7.25 9.54 -15.57
CA MET A 164 6.67 9.95 -14.28
C MET A 164 7.55 10.96 -13.51
N VAL A 165 8.81 11.10 -13.89
CA VAL A 165 9.77 12.02 -13.25
C VAL A 165 10.17 13.16 -14.18
N SER A 166 10.69 14.25 -13.62
CA SER A 166 11.26 15.34 -14.42
C SER A 166 12.55 14.90 -15.10
N GLU A 167 12.87 15.55 -16.23
CA GLU A 167 14.19 15.36 -16.88
C GLU A 167 15.35 15.77 -15.96
N GLN A 168 15.09 16.68 -15.02
CA GLN A 168 16.03 17.17 -14.01
C GLN A 168 16.06 16.31 -12.74
N TYR A 169 15.31 15.20 -12.66
CA TYR A 169 15.16 14.44 -11.42
C TYR A 169 16.51 14.03 -10.78
N ALA A 170 17.43 13.50 -11.59
CA ALA A 170 18.75 13.08 -11.08
C ALA A 170 19.57 14.27 -10.57
N SER A 171 19.60 15.36 -11.33
CA SER A 171 20.30 16.59 -10.95
C SER A 171 19.67 17.26 -9.74
N ASP A 172 18.35 17.21 -9.59
CA ASP A 172 17.63 17.77 -8.44
C ASP A 172 17.92 16.95 -7.18
N ALA A 173 17.93 15.62 -7.29
CA ALA A 173 18.30 14.73 -6.20
C ALA A 173 19.76 14.95 -5.79
N GLN A 174 20.68 15.04 -6.75
CA GLN A 174 22.09 15.33 -6.52
C GLN A 174 22.28 16.68 -5.83
N ALA A 175 21.66 17.74 -6.36
CA ALA A 175 21.76 19.09 -5.79
C ALA A 175 21.21 19.16 -4.36
N LYS A 176 20.11 18.44 -4.08
CA LYS A 176 19.56 18.33 -2.71
C LYS A 176 20.52 17.60 -1.78
N PHE A 177 21.14 16.52 -2.23
CA PHE A 177 22.12 15.78 -1.44
C PHE A 177 23.37 16.62 -1.18
N GLU A 178 23.93 17.25 -2.21
CA GLU A 178 25.08 18.16 -2.08
C GLU A 178 24.75 19.34 -1.15
N ALA A 179 23.55 19.93 -1.26
CA ALA A 179 23.11 20.97 -0.33
C ALA A 179 23.01 20.46 1.11
N ALA A 180 22.54 19.23 1.32
CA ALA A 180 22.47 18.60 2.63
C ALA A 180 23.87 18.34 3.23
N ILE A 181 24.82 17.83 2.43
CA ILE A 181 26.21 17.62 2.84
C ILE A 181 26.87 18.97 3.19
N ASN A 182 26.72 19.97 2.33
CA ASN A 182 27.26 21.31 2.57
C ASN A 182 26.61 22.01 3.77
N ALA A 183 25.34 21.73 4.06
CA ALA A 183 24.68 22.19 5.27
C ALA A 183 25.20 21.46 6.52
N GLN A 184 25.53 20.17 6.40
CA GLN A 184 26.12 19.36 7.47
C GLN A 184 27.56 19.81 7.80
N ASP A 185 28.39 20.11 6.80
CA ASP A 185 29.74 20.69 6.99
C ASP A 185 29.67 22.07 7.67
N LYS A 186 28.68 22.89 7.29
CA LYS A 186 28.42 24.18 7.96
C LYS A 186 27.89 24.02 9.38
N ALA A 187 27.11 22.97 9.64
CA ALA A 187 26.61 22.63 10.96
C ALA A 187 27.69 22.03 11.87
N LEU A 188 28.69 21.32 11.32
CA LEU A 188 29.84 20.77 12.07
C LEU A 188 30.72 21.86 12.70
N HIS A 189 30.64 23.09 12.18
CA HIS A 189 31.29 24.29 12.74
C HIS A 189 30.43 25.03 13.77
N LYS A 190 29.25 24.51 14.10
CA LYS A 190 28.42 24.95 15.23
C LYS A 190 28.32 23.76 16.19
N THR A 191 28.53 23.99 17.48
CA THR A 191 28.39 22.91 18.47
C THR A 191 26.91 22.51 18.57
N THR A 192 26.48 21.61 17.69
CA THR A 192 25.14 21.03 17.66
C THR A 192 25.11 19.91 18.70
N SER A 193 24.09 19.89 19.55
CA SER A 193 23.94 18.82 20.54
C SER A 193 23.72 17.47 19.86
N GLN A 194 24.13 16.38 20.51
CA GLN A 194 23.97 15.01 20.00
C GLN A 194 22.51 14.70 19.62
N SER A 195 21.54 15.20 20.41
CA SER A 195 20.10 15.09 20.12
C SER A 195 19.68 15.82 18.84
N GLU A 196 20.23 17.01 18.55
CA GLU A 196 19.91 17.75 17.32
C GLU A 196 20.49 17.07 16.08
N HIS A 197 21.60 16.35 16.22
CA HIS A 197 22.21 15.57 15.13
C HIS A 197 21.29 14.44 14.67
N TYR A 198 20.88 13.56 15.59
CA TYR A 198 20.03 12.41 15.25
C TYR A 198 18.60 12.82 14.88
N TYR A 199 18.09 13.92 15.43
CA TYR A 199 16.84 14.51 14.95
C TYR A 199 16.93 14.94 13.48
N THR A 200 18.04 15.60 13.10
CA THR A 200 18.30 15.99 11.71
C THR A 200 18.45 14.76 10.80
N MET A 201 19.12 13.70 11.26
CA MET A 201 19.22 12.43 10.53
C MET A 201 17.85 11.80 10.31
N MET A 202 17.03 11.71 11.35
CA MET A 202 15.65 11.22 11.26
C MET A 202 14.85 12.03 10.25
N VAL A 203 14.93 13.37 10.30
CA VAL A 203 14.22 14.23 9.33
C VAL A 203 14.71 14.00 7.90
N LYS A 204 16.01 13.81 7.71
CA LYS A 204 16.57 13.48 6.40
C LYS A 204 16.06 12.13 5.90
N ASP A 205 16.07 11.12 6.75
CA ASP A 205 15.77 9.74 6.36
C ASP A 205 14.26 9.50 6.14
N ILE A 206 13.41 10.02 7.04
CA ILE A 206 11.94 9.84 7.02
C ILE A 206 11.24 10.90 6.16
N PHE A 207 11.70 12.15 6.20
CA PHE A 207 11.03 13.29 5.55
C PHE A 207 11.81 13.89 4.38
N ALA A 208 12.86 13.22 3.89
CA ALA A 208 13.73 13.71 2.83
C ALA A 208 14.28 15.14 3.11
N GLY A 209 14.48 15.46 4.39
CA GLY A 209 15.02 16.74 4.84
C GLY A 209 14.00 17.86 5.01
N ASN A 210 12.70 17.62 4.73
CA ASN A 210 11.65 18.62 4.90
C ASN A 210 10.53 18.09 5.82
N GLU A 211 10.68 18.35 7.11
CA GLU A 211 9.72 17.92 8.12
C GLU A 211 8.36 18.65 7.98
N PRO A 212 7.26 17.92 7.76
CA PRO A 212 5.93 18.52 7.65
C PRO A 212 5.31 18.77 9.04
N ASN A 213 4.34 19.69 9.11
CA ASN A 213 3.49 19.82 10.29
C ASN A 213 2.76 18.49 10.57
N VAL A 214 2.60 18.16 11.84
CA VAL A 214 1.86 16.95 12.28
C VAL A 214 0.41 17.04 11.82
N LEU A 215 -0.06 16.02 11.12
CA LEU A 215 -1.45 15.87 10.71
C LEU A 215 -2.26 15.09 11.75
N SER A 216 -3.56 15.38 11.84
CA SER A 216 -4.47 14.67 12.73
C SER A 216 -5.09 13.46 12.03
N GLY A 217 -4.97 12.29 12.66
CA GLY A 217 -5.62 11.06 12.22
C GLY A 217 -7.06 10.90 12.67
N ILE A 218 -7.67 11.88 13.36
CA ILE A 218 -9.03 11.77 13.91
C ILE A 218 -10.07 11.45 12.83
N GLU A 219 -9.89 11.98 11.63
CA GLU A 219 -10.76 11.73 10.48
C GLU A 219 -10.41 10.43 9.72
N GLY A 220 -9.42 9.68 10.19
CA GLY A 220 -8.96 8.43 9.60
C GLY A 220 -8.60 8.57 8.13
N MET A 221 -9.19 7.70 7.32
CA MET A 221 -9.05 7.69 5.87
C MET A 221 -10.04 8.64 5.17
N SER A 222 -10.25 9.82 5.74
CA SER A 222 -10.94 10.90 5.05
C SER A 222 -10.20 11.29 3.77
N LEU A 223 -10.95 11.88 2.83
CA LEU A 223 -10.42 12.57 1.65
C LEU A 223 -9.09 13.30 1.93
N SER A 224 -9.04 14.13 2.97
CA SER A 224 -7.86 14.94 3.30
C SER A 224 -6.63 14.11 3.65
N ASN A 225 -6.81 13.01 4.36
CA ASN A 225 -5.75 12.24 5.01
C ASN A 225 -5.24 11.06 4.19
N ILE A 226 -6.09 10.55 3.32
CA ILE A 226 -5.87 9.28 2.66
C ILE A 226 -4.68 9.35 1.67
N SER A 227 -4.52 10.46 0.94
CA SER A 227 -3.39 10.73 0.04
C SER A 227 -2.10 11.12 0.77
N LYS A 228 -2.16 11.30 2.09
CA LYS A 228 -1.01 11.72 2.90
C LYS A 228 -0.10 10.56 3.25
N SER A 229 1.18 10.87 3.37
CA SER A 229 2.17 9.91 3.86
C SER A 229 1.85 9.54 5.31
N PRO A 230 1.97 8.26 5.71
CA PRO A 230 1.81 7.85 7.11
C PRO A 230 2.75 8.63 8.05
N PHE A 231 3.96 8.97 7.57
CA PHE A 231 4.93 9.73 8.35
C PHE A 231 4.44 11.14 8.73
N GLU A 232 3.53 11.74 7.95
CA GLU A 232 2.95 13.06 8.26
C GLU A 232 2.09 13.04 9.54
N PHE A 233 1.66 11.85 10.00
CA PHE A 233 0.86 11.66 11.22
C PHE A 233 1.68 11.29 12.45
N LEU A 234 3.00 11.11 12.31
CA LEU A 234 3.89 10.93 13.45
C LEU A 234 3.84 12.17 14.33
N THR A 235 3.48 11.98 15.60
CA THR A 235 3.43 13.07 16.58
C THR A 235 4.83 13.60 16.87
N GLN A 236 4.93 14.76 17.51
CA GLN A 236 6.23 15.30 17.90
C GLN A 236 6.97 14.35 18.85
N GLU A 237 6.25 13.66 19.73
CA GLU A 237 6.80 12.67 20.64
C GLU A 237 7.31 11.44 19.89
N ASP A 238 6.56 10.95 18.90
CA ASP A 238 6.99 9.85 18.04
C ASP A 238 8.27 10.22 17.28
N ARG A 239 8.38 11.45 16.76
CA ARG A 239 9.56 11.94 16.04
C ARG A 239 10.80 12.04 16.94
N LEU A 240 10.64 12.53 18.17
CA LEU A 240 11.71 12.56 19.16
C LEU A 240 12.16 11.14 19.55
N LEU A 241 11.19 10.24 19.78
CA LEU A 241 11.48 8.84 20.06
C LEU A 241 12.24 8.17 18.90
N LEU A 242 11.82 8.41 17.66
CA LEU A 242 12.49 7.90 16.48
C LEU A 242 13.91 8.44 16.39
N ALA A 243 14.13 9.74 16.63
CA ALA A 243 15.47 10.32 16.68
C ALA A 243 16.39 9.61 17.70
N ASP A 244 15.87 9.28 18.89
CA ASP A 244 16.61 8.49 19.88
C ASP A 244 16.88 7.05 19.39
N MET A 245 15.99 6.47 18.59
CA MET A 245 16.24 5.18 17.94
C MET A 245 17.32 5.26 16.86
N TYR A 246 17.42 6.36 16.11
CA TYR A 246 18.53 6.59 15.17
C TYR A 246 19.86 6.66 15.92
N GLU A 247 19.89 7.37 17.05
CA GLU A 247 21.07 7.40 17.93
C GLU A 247 21.48 6.00 18.38
N TYR A 248 20.52 5.23 18.91
CA TYR A 248 20.78 3.86 19.34
C TYR A 248 21.28 3.00 18.18
N ALA A 249 20.66 3.11 17.00
CA ALA A 249 21.00 2.29 15.86
C ALA A 249 22.39 2.61 15.31
N ASP A 250 22.77 3.87 15.25
CA ASP A 250 24.11 4.30 14.82
C ASP A 250 25.19 3.75 15.77
N GLN A 251 24.94 3.79 17.09
CA GLN A 251 25.87 3.29 18.09
C GLN A 251 25.99 1.75 18.15
N ASN A 252 25.06 1.02 17.53
CA ASN A 252 24.96 -0.43 17.62
C ASN A 252 24.91 -1.11 16.24
N ASP A 253 25.32 -0.39 15.18
CA ASP A 253 25.38 -0.88 13.80
C ASP A 253 24.05 -1.49 13.32
N VAL A 254 22.91 -0.89 13.67
CA VAL A 254 21.58 -1.35 13.24
C VAL A 254 21.17 -0.63 11.96
N ASP A 255 20.70 -1.37 10.95
CA ASP A 255 20.19 -0.79 9.70
C ASP A 255 18.95 0.09 9.97
N PHE A 256 19.05 1.38 9.66
CA PHE A 256 17.95 2.33 9.82
C PHE A 256 16.68 1.94 9.05
N LYS A 257 16.74 1.06 8.05
CA LYS A 257 15.55 0.54 7.37
C LYS A 257 14.59 -0.17 8.34
N TYR A 258 15.09 -0.77 9.43
CA TYR A 258 14.22 -1.29 10.49
C TYR A 258 13.45 -0.16 11.21
N ILE A 259 14.10 0.98 11.49
CA ILE A 259 13.46 2.16 12.09
C ILE A 259 12.46 2.78 11.14
N GLN A 260 12.79 2.92 9.85
CA GLN A 260 11.86 3.42 8.83
C GLN A 260 10.59 2.58 8.78
N ARG A 261 10.73 1.25 8.88
CA ARG A 261 9.60 0.35 8.80
C ARG A 261 8.71 0.45 10.04
N LEU A 262 9.32 0.51 11.22
CA LEU A 262 8.62 0.80 12.48
C LEU A 262 7.93 2.16 12.45
N ALA A 263 8.57 3.19 11.90
CA ALA A 263 7.99 4.52 11.75
C ALA A 263 6.80 4.52 10.78
N SER A 264 6.82 3.65 9.75
CA SER A 264 5.70 3.50 8.82
C SER A 264 4.52 2.87 9.54
N ASP A 265 4.74 1.77 10.27
CA ASP A 265 3.72 1.12 11.09
C ASP A 265 3.10 2.10 12.09
N LEU A 266 3.92 2.88 12.78
CA LEU A 266 3.48 3.87 13.76
C LEU A 266 2.69 5.01 13.10
N GLY A 267 3.20 5.53 11.98
CA GLY A 267 2.50 6.56 11.20
C GLY A 267 1.14 6.08 10.69
N ASP A 268 1.05 4.84 10.22
CA ASP A 268 -0.21 4.24 9.78
C ASP A 268 -1.18 4.04 10.94
N TYR A 269 -0.70 3.60 12.11
CA TYR A 269 -1.50 3.54 13.32
C TYR A 269 -2.08 4.92 13.69
N ARG A 270 -1.25 5.97 13.72
CA ARG A 270 -1.69 7.36 14.01
C ARG A 270 -2.70 7.84 12.98
N LYS A 271 -2.45 7.59 11.70
CA LYS A 271 -3.33 7.96 10.58
C LYS A 271 -4.75 7.39 10.73
N HIS A 272 -4.89 6.22 11.34
CA HIS A 272 -6.17 5.57 11.60
C HIS A 272 -6.76 5.88 12.99
N ASN A 273 -6.54 7.10 13.48
CA ASN A 273 -6.98 7.55 14.81
C ASN A 273 -6.50 6.60 15.92
N ASP A 274 -5.19 6.37 15.96
CA ASP A 274 -4.56 5.43 16.89
C ASP A 274 -5.17 4.02 16.75
N GLY A 275 -5.29 3.55 15.51
CA GLY A 275 -5.84 2.24 15.15
C GLY A 275 -7.35 2.07 15.36
N LYS A 276 -8.06 3.04 15.95
CA LYS A 276 -9.51 2.93 16.25
C LYS A 276 -10.38 2.80 15.00
N LEU A 277 -9.89 3.24 13.86
CA LEU A 277 -10.60 3.21 12.58
C LEU A 277 -10.20 2.01 11.70
N VAL A 278 -9.42 1.07 12.24
CA VAL A 278 -9.07 -0.19 11.57
C VAL A 278 -10.04 -1.28 12.03
N SER A 279 -10.64 -1.99 11.09
CA SER A 279 -11.47 -3.16 11.39
C SER A 279 -10.60 -4.39 11.61
N ASN A 280 -10.93 -5.21 12.59
CA ASN A 280 -10.26 -6.47 12.83
C ASN A 280 -10.64 -7.49 11.74
N PHE A 281 -9.67 -7.99 10.98
CA PHE A 281 -9.85 -8.94 9.88
C PHE A 281 -10.47 -10.27 10.33
N ASN A 282 -10.27 -10.67 11.58
CA ASN A 282 -10.85 -11.91 12.11
C ASN A 282 -12.35 -11.77 12.40
N ASN A 283 -12.91 -10.56 12.31
CA ASN A 283 -14.31 -10.25 12.58
C ASN A 283 -15.12 -10.08 11.30
N GLY A 284 -15.33 -11.17 10.55
CA GLY A 284 -16.39 -11.24 9.53
C GLY A 284 -15.92 -11.16 8.07
N HIS A 285 -14.70 -11.58 7.79
CA HIS A 285 -14.23 -11.78 6.42
C HIS A 285 -14.53 -13.21 5.96
N PHE A 286 -14.97 -13.38 4.70
CA PHE A 286 -15.37 -14.68 4.15
C PHE A 286 -14.79 -14.89 2.76
N ASP A 287 -14.54 -16.14 2.40
CA ASP A 287 -14.14 -16.53 1.06
C ASP A 287 -15.34 -16.58 0.09
N GLU A 288 -15.05 -16.92 -1.16
CA GLU A 288 -16.05 -17.05 -2.20
C GLU A 288 -17.05 -18.21 -2.01
N HIS A 289 -16.74 -19.16 -1.13
CA HIS A 289 -17.58 -20.30 -0.80
C HIS A 289 -18.39 -20.07 0.48
N GLY A 290 -18.12 -18.99 1.23
CA GLY A 290 -18.77 -18.66 2.49
C GLY A 290 -18.04 -19.17 3.72
N HIS A 291 -16.81 -19.67 3.62
CA HIS A 291 -16.00 -19.98 4.79
C HIS A 291 -15.45 -18.68 5.38
N GLN A 292 -15.53 -18.55 6.71
CA GLN A 292 -14.94 -17.42 7.41
C GLN A 292 -13.42 -17.49 7.31
N LEU A 293 -12.81 -16.41 6.86
CA LEU A 293 -11.37 -16.24 6.82
C LEU A 293 -10.89 -15.71 8.16
N SER A 294 -9.74 -16.20 8.58
CA SER A 294 -8.99 -15.66 9.71
C SER A 294 -7.51 -15.59 9.37
N VAL A 295 -6.84 -14.63 9.97
CA VAL A 295 -5.41 -14.42 9.92
C VAL A 295 -4.80 -14.63 11.30
N GLY A 296 -3.62 -15.24 11.31
CA GLY A 296 -2.80 -15.47 12.49
C GLY A 296 -1.33 -15.14 12.20
N PHE A 297 -0.53 -15.07 13.25
CA PHE A 297 0.90 -14.91 13.14
C PHE A 297 1.58 -16.21 12.71
N THR A 298 2.77 -16.09 12.11
CA THR A 298 3.65 -17.25 11.93
C THR A 298 4.09 -17.78 13.29
N GLU A 299 4.53 -19.04 13.39
CA GLU A 299 5.02 -19.58 14.67
C GLU A 299 6.16 -18.74 15.26
N LYS A 300 7.03 -18.20 14.40
CA LYS A 300 8.15 -17.34 14.79
C LYS A 300 7.66 -16.02 15.39
N ASP A 301 6.71 -15.37 14.74
CA ASP A 301 6.18 -14.08 15.19
C ASP A 301 5.31 -14.25 16.43
N GLN A 302 4.52 -15.34 16.49
CA GLN A 302 3.74 -15.70 17.67
C GLN A 302 4.63 -15.87 18.90
N ALA A 303 5.77 -16.57 18.79
CA ALA A 303 6.71 -16.73 19.89
C ALA A 303 7.31 -15.40 20.37
N THR A 304 7.58 -14.48 19.43
CA THR A 304 8.07 -13.12 19.72
C THR A 304 7.01 -12.29 20.45
N ILE A 305 5.76 -12.36 19.98
CA ILE A 305 4.61 -11.66 20.58
C ILE A 305 4.29 -12.21 21.96
N ASP A 306 4.37 -13.53 22.17
CA ASP A 306 4.18 -14.16 23.46
C ASP A 306 5.26 -13.73 24.46
N SER A 307 6.52 -13.67 24.00
CA SER A 307 7.63 -13.12 24.78
C SER A 307 7.34 -11.67 25.20
N LEU A 308 6.93 -10.82 24.26
CA LEU A 308 6.63 -9.41 24.50
C LEU A 308 5.44 -9.22 25.47
N ARG A 309 4.41 -10.06 25.37
CA ARG A 309 3.24 -10.06 26.26
C ARG A 309 3.59 -10.49 27.68
N SER A 310 4.56 -11.40 27.84
CA SER A 310 5.01 -11.90 29.14
C SER A 310 6.06 -11.01 29.81
N GLY A 311 6.76 -10.18 29.03
CA GLY A 311 7.81 -9.29 29.51
C GLY A 311 7.28 -8.05 30.25
N SER A 312 8.11 -7.48 31.12
CA SER A 312 7.79 -6.23 31.83
C SER A 312 8.22 -4.97 31.09
N ALA A 313 9.03 -5.10 30.03
CA ALA A 313 9.61 -3.96 29.31
C ALA A 313 8.54 -3.04 28.70
N LEU A 314 7.44 -3.61 28.17
CA LEU A 314 6.37 -2.83 27.55
C LEU A 314 5.76 -1.77 28.49
N ALA A 315 5.68 -2.06 29.79
CA ALA A 315 5.11 -1.14 30.78
C ALA A 315 5.99 0.11 31.03
N SER A 316 7.30 0.02 30.76
CA SER A 316 8.27 1.11 30.97
C SER A 316 8.86 1.66 29.67
N SER A 317 8.51 1.04 28.54
CA SER A 317 8.87 1.48 27.20
C SER A 317 8.27 2.86 26.89
N ARG A 318 9.02 3.66 26.14
CA ARG A 318 8.54 4.94 25.59
C ARG A 318 7.67 4.78 24.34
N LEU A 319 7.68 3.61 23.69
CA LEU A 319 6.74 3.29 22.62
C LEU A 319 5.29 3.27 23.15
N ASP A 320 4.38 3.81 22.35
CA ASP A 320 2.95 3.82 22.64
C ASP A 320 2.42 2.39 22.84
N GLN A 321 1.87 2.12 24.03
CA GLN A 321 1.39 0.78 24.39
C GLN A 321 0.16 0.35 23.57
N GLY A 322 -0.66 1.31 23.13
CA GLY A 322 -1.79 1.07 22.25
C GLY A 322 -1.31 0.63 20.87
N PHE A 323 -0.27 1.29 20.34
CA PHE A 323 0.39 0.91 19.09
C PHE A 323 0.96 -0.52 19.15
N VAL A 324 1.71 -0.85 20.21
CA VAL A 324 2.27 -2.20 20.36
C VAL A 324 1.15 -3.24 20.49
N SER A 325 0.12 -2.95 21.28
CA SER A 325 -1.04 -3.84 21.43
C SER A 325 -1.80 -4.04 20.11
N PHE A 326 -1.91 -3.00 19.31
CA PHE A 326 -2.50 -3.03 17.97
C PHE A 326 -1.74 -3.99 17.05
N LEU A 327 -0.40 -3.92 17.03
CA LEU A 327 0.41 -4.82 16.21
C LEU A 327 0.39 -6.29 16.69
N MET A 328 0.16 -6.52 17.99
CA MET A 328 0.09 -7.86 18.60
C MET A 328 -1.27 -8.55 18.47
N ASP A 329 -2.29 -7.86 17.94
CA ASP A 329 -3.55 -8.50 17.56
C ASP A 329 -3.43 -9.01 16.13
N PRO A 330 -3.60 -10.32 15.87
CA PRO A 330 -3.39 -10.86 14.53
C PRO A 330 -4.36 -10.29 13.51
N GLY A 331 -5.59 -9.99 13.89
CA GLY A 331 -6.59 -9.43 12.97
C GLY A 331 -6.39 -7.94 12.67
N LEU A 332 -5.51 -7.25 13.41
CA LEU A 332 -5.15 -5.86 13.14
C LEU A 332 -3.74 -5.77 12.55
N GLY A 333 -2.76 -6.36 13.22
CA GLY A 333 -1.34 -6.24 12.90
C GLY A 333 -0.80 -7.22 11.86
N ALA A 334 -1.32 -8.44 11.72
CA ALA A 334 -0.64 -9.45 10.87
C ALA A 334 -0.60 -9.05 9.37
N LEU A 335 -1.61 -8.31 8.91
CA LEU A 335 -1.68 -7.83 7.53
C LEU A 335 -1.07 -6.44 7.34
N SER A 336 -1.25 -5.54 8.31
CA SER A 336 -0.78 -4.16 8.23
C SER A 336 0.66 -3.98 8.71
N HIS A 337 1.17 -4.89 9.55
CA HIS A 337 2.53 -4.81 10.03
C HIS A 337 3.46 -5.11 8.88
N VAL A 338 4.41 -4.23 8.75
CA VAL A 338 5.34 -4.30 7.68
C VAL A 338 6.80 -4.37 8.13
N GLY A 339 7.04 -4.13 9.42
CA GLY A 339 8.31 -4.31 10.10
C GLY A 339 8.56 -5.75 10.56
N SER A 340 9.54 -5.90 11.45
CA SER A 340 9.87 -7.16 12.09
C SER A 340 9.38 -7.16 13.54
N TYR A 341 8.60 -8.15 13.94
CA TYR A 341 8.18 -8.32 15.33
C TYR A 341 9.37 -8.48 16.28
N GLN A 342 10.47 -9.10 15.83
CA GLN A 342 11.69 -9.20 16.63
C GLN A 342 12.34 -7.84 16.84
N PHE A 343 12.31 -6.98 15.82
CA PHE A 343 12.81 -5.62 15.93
C PHE A 343 11.90 -4.75 16.82
N LEU A 344 10.57 -4.93 16.71
CA LEU A 344 9.61 -4.29 17.61
C LEU A 344 9.91 -4.65 19.08
N GLN A 345 10.12 -5.93 19.37
CA GLN A 345 10.52 -6.38 20.72
C GLN A 345 11.82 -5.73 21.17
N HIS A 346 12.84 -5.75 20.31
CA HIS A 346 14.13 -5.14 20.61
C HIS A 346 13.98 -3.65 20.96
N MET A 347 13.20 -2.89 20.20
CA MET A 347 12.98 -1.46 20.46
C MET A 347 12.11 -1.20 21.69
N VAL A 348 11.15 -2.06 22.01
CA VAL A 348 10.42 -1.99 23.30
C VAL A 348 11.39 -2.18 24.48
N GLU A 349 12.33 -3.11 24.39
CA GLU A 349 13.32 -3.37 25.44
C GLU A 349 14.34 -2.23 25.58
N VAL A 350 14.86 -1.73 24.45
CA VAL A 350 15.79 -0.59 24.41
C VAL A 350 15.16 0.66 25.01
N THR A 351 13.94 1.01 24.57
CA THR A 351 13.26 2.22 25.04
C THR A 351 12.74 2.11 26.47
N ALA A 352 12.65 0.89 27.01
CA ALA A 352 12.40 0.62 28.42
C ALA A 352 13.68 0.63 29.28
N GLY A 353 14.87 0.77 28.67
CA GLY A 353 16.16 0.65 29.37
C GLY A 353 16.41 -0.76 29.93
N SER A 354 15.78 -1.78 29.34
CA SER A 354 15.89 -3.17 29.76
C SER A 354 16.99 -3.91 28.99
N GLN A 355 17.44 -5.04 29.53
CA GLN A 355 18.32 -5.94 28.78
C GLN A 355 17.56 -6.49 27.57
N THR A 356 18.16 -6.40 26.38
CA THR A 356 17.53 -6.89 25.16
C THR A 356 17.60 -8.42 25.07
N SER A 357 16.50 -9.03 24.63
CA SER A 357 16.36 -10.47 24.40
C SER A 357 17.06 -10.92 23.12
N VAL A 358 17.21 -9.99 22.18
CA VAL A 358 17.90 -10.18 20.90
C VAL A 358 19.11 -9.23 20.87
N SER A 359 20.22 -9.67 20.27
CA SER A 359 21.40 -8.81 20.09
C SER A 359 21.15 -7.81 18.96
N ALA A 360 21.65 -6.58 19.11
CA ALA A 360 21.60 -5.56 18.06
C ALA A 360 22.22 -6.02 16.73
N GLY A 361 23.27 -6.86 16.79
CA GLY A 361 23.93 -7.42 15.60
C GLY A 361 23.01 -8.25 14.70
N ASN A 362 21.85 -8.71 15.20
CA ASN A 362 20.86 -9.37 14.36
C ASN A 362 20.15 -8.42 13.38
N PHE A 363 20.32 -7.11 13.56
CA PHE A 363 19.68 -6.05 12.79
C PHE A 363 20.68 -5.22 11.95
N GLU A 364 21.92 -5.69 11.79
CA GLU A 364 22.95 -5.05 10.92
C GLU A 364 22.52 -4.90 9.46
N VAL A 365 21.72 -5.85 8.97
CA VAL A 365 21.19 -5.82 7.61
C VAL A 365 19.69 -6.06 7.66
N PHE A 366 18.93 -5.17 7.02
CA PHE A 366 17.50 -5.35 6.89
C PHE A 366 17.15 -6.58 6.03
N LYS A 367 16.32 -7.45 6.59
CA LYS A 367 15.79 -8.63 5.91
C LYS A 367 14.33 -8.41 5.58
N ASP A 368 14.04 -8.23 4.31
CA ASP A 368 12.67 -8.16 3.81
C ASP A 368 12.02 -9.55 3.82
N PHE A 369 10.69 -9.57 3.81
CA PHE A 369 9.95 -10.82 3.68
C PHE A 369 10.09 -11.36 2.26
N SER A 370 10.47 -12.63 2.13
CA SER A 370 10.66 -13.26 0.82
C SER A 370 9.34 -13.72 0.19
N SER A 371 8.29 -13.87 1.01
CA SER A 371 6.96 -14.29 0.56
C SER A 371 5.86 -13.90 1.56
N THR A 372 4.60 -13.98 1.15
CA THR A 372 3.44 -13.75 2.01
C THR A 372 3.34 -14.75 3.18
N GLY A 373 3.79 -16.00 2.98
CA GLY A 373 3.78 -17.04 4.00
C GLY A 373 4.77 -16.82 5.15
N GLU A 374 5.72 -15.90 4.99
CA GLU A 374 6.60 -15.44 6.08
C GLU A 374 6.00 -14.31 6.92
N ARG A 375 4.88 -13.72 6.47
CA ARG A 375 4.25 -12.57 7.14
C ARG A 375 3.09 -12.98 8.02
N TYR A 376 2.27 -13.90 7.56
CA TYR A 376 1.06 -14.33 8.27
C TYR A 376 0.60 -15.71 7.80
N VAL A 377 -0.28 -16.32 8.60
CA VAL A 377 -0.99 -17.56 8.29
C VAL A 377 -2.46 -17.20 8.06
N MET A 378 -3.00 -17.58 6.91
CA MET A 378 -4.43 -17.43 6.62
C MET A 378 -5.13 -18.78 6.68
N SER A 379 -6.26 -18.85 7.37
CA SER A 379 -7.10 -20.04 7.50
C SER A 379 -8.54 -19.74 7.10
N ALA A 380 -9.24 -20.78 6.67
CA ALA A 380 -10.67 -20.75 6.39
C ALA A 380 -11.39 -21.71 7.36
N SER A 381 -12.59 -21.35 7.82
CA SER A 381 -13.42 -22.24 8.63
C SER A 381 -13.84 -23.49 7.84
N GLU A 382 -14.08 -24.60 8.54
CA GLU A 382 -14.63 -25.80 7.90
C GLU A 382 -16.10 -25.61 7.49
N GLU A 383 -16.84 -24.83 8.29
CA GLU A 383 -18.24 -24.50 8.01
C GLU A 383 -18.32 -23.30 7.06
N ALA A 384 -19.15 -23.42 6.03
CA ALA A 384 -19.50 -22.32 5.15
C ALA A 384 -20.87 -21.76 5.52
N ILE A 385 -20.99 -20.43 5.61
CA ILE A 385 -22.30 -19.81 5.67
C ILE A 385 -23.07 -20.17 4.39
N THR A 386 -24.31 -20.63 4.56
CA THR A 386 -25.17 -20.90 3.41
C THR A 386 -25.51 -19.56 2.78
N LYS A 387 -24.89 -19.26 1.63
CA LYS A 387 -25.23 -18.05 0.88
C LYS A 387 -26.72 -18.14 0.51
N PRO A 388 -27.57 -17.19 0.97
CA PRO A 388 -28.96 -17.21 0.57
C PRO A 388 -29.02 -17.08 -0.94
N GLU A 389 -29.84 -17.90 -1.59
CA GLU A 389 -30.05 -17.79 -3.03
C GLU A 389 -30.51 -16.35 -3.34
N PRO A 390 -29.79 -15.60 -4.18
CA PRO A 390 -30.14 -14.22 -4.46
C PRO A 390 -31.42 -14.18 -5.30
N ASP A 391 -32.26 -13.16 -5.14
CA ASP A 391 -33.46 -13.00 -5.97
C ASP A 391 -33.13 -12.56 -7.41
N VAL A 392 -31.94 -11.96 -7.61
CA VAL A 392 -31.43 -11.49 -8.91
C VAL A 392 -29.95 -11.84 -9.02
N VAL A 393 -29.54 -12.35 -10.17
CA VAL A 393 -28.13 -12.59 -10.50
C VAL A 393 -27.74 -11.70 -11.66
N CYS A 394 -26.69 -10.90 -11.49
CA CYS A 394 -26.13 -10.08 -12.56
C CYS A 394 -24.77 -10.63 -12.99
N LYS A 395 -24.64 -10.98 -14.27
CA LYS A 395 -23.38 -11.45 -14.88
C LYS A 395 -23.09 -10.61 -16.11
N ASN A 396 -21.90 -9.99 -16.15
CA ASN A 396 -21.43 -9.17 -17.26
C ASN A 396 -22.40 -8.05 -17.67
N GLY A 397 -23.05 -7.40 -16.69
CA GLY A 397 -24.02 -6.33 -16.92
C GLY A 397 -25.41 -6.79 -17.38
N HIS A 398 -25.63 -8.11 -17.53
CA HIS A 398 -26.96 -8.68 -17.75
C HIS A 398 -27.49 -9.26 -16.43
N CYS A 399 -28.65 -8.80 -15.99
CA CYS A 399 -29.30 -9.31 -14.80
C CYS A 399 -30.43 -10.27 -15.20
N GLU A 400 -30.58 -11.34 -14.44
CA GLU A 400 -31.69 -12.28 -14.56
C GLU A 400 -32.32 -12.49 -13.18
N VAL A 401 -33.65 -12.56 -13.13
CA VAL A 401 -34.36 -12.95 -11.90
C VAL A 401 -34.19 -14.44 -11.71
N THR A 402 -33.76 -14.86 -10.52
CA THR A 402 -33.66 -16.27 -10.17
C THR A 402 -35.04 -16.88 -9.98
N GLU A 403 -35.13 -18.21 -9.90
CA GLU A 403 -36.43 -18.86 -9.64
C GLU A 403 -37.01 -18.43 -8.29
N LYS A 404 -36.17 -18.32 -7.27
CA LYS A 404 -36.55 -17.74 -5.98
C LYS A 404 -37.05 -16.30 -6.13
N GLY A 405 -36.36 -15.46 -6.90
CA GLY A 405 -36.80 -14.11 -7.17
C GLY A 405 -38.17 -14.06 -7.84
N ARG A 406 -38.43 -14.95 -8.83
CA ARG A 406 -39.76 -15.05 -9.47
C ARG A 406 -40.85 -15.47 -8.50
N LEU A 407 -40.57 -16.46 -7.64
CA LEU A 407 -41.50 -16.89 -6.60
C LEU A 407 -41.78 -15.77 -5.58
N ASN A 408 -40.79 -14.90 -5.33
CA ASN A 408 -40.90 -13.72 -4.49
C ASN A 408 -41.51 -12.50 -5.20
N GLY A 409 -41.94 -12.64 -6.46
CA GLY A 409 -42.57 -11.57 -7.24
C GLY A 409 -41.60 -10.51 -7.77
N VAL A 410 -40.31 -10.80 -7.81
CA VAL A 410 -39.29 -9.91 -8.37
C VAL A 410 -39.36 -9.96 -9.90
N THR A 411 -39.37 -8.79 -10.54
CA THR A 411 -39.32 -8.63 -12.00
C THR A 411 -38.21 -7.63 -12.36
N LEU A 412 -37.62 -7.79 -13.55
CA LEU A 412 -36.67 -6.83 -14.10
C LEU A 412 -37.40 -5.86 -15.03
N ALA A 413 -37.15 -4.56 -14.87
CA ALA A 413 -37.80 -3.50 -15.65
C ALA A 413 -37.52 -3.57 -17.17
N GLN A 414 -36.59 -4.42 -17.62
CA GLN A 414 -36.26 -4.58 -19.04
C GLN A 414 -37.24 -5.49 -19.82
N ASP A 415 -38.10 -6.26 -19.14
CA ASP A 415 -39.08 -7.16 -19.77
C ASP A 415 -40.47 -6.51 -19.99
N GLU A 416 -40.69 -5.28 -19.51
CA GLU A 416 -41.94 -4.56 -19.74
C GLU A 416 -41.85 -3.67 -20.99
N LYS A 417 -42.38 -4.20 -22.10
CA LYS A 417 -42.71 -3.38 -23.27
C LYS A 417 -43.85 -2.42 -22.88
N ALA A 418 -43.45 -1.20 -22.52
CA ALA A 418 -44.30 -0.02 -22.31
C ALA A 418 -45.41 -0.15 -21.26
N MET A 419 -45.09 0.11 -19.99
CA MET A 419 -46.01 0.83 -19.10
C MET A 419 -45.52 2.27 -18.90
N SER A 420 -46.49 3.19 -18.93
CA SER A 420 -46.37 4.64 -18.79
C SER A 420 -45.61 5.04 -17.51
N PRO A 421 -44.98 6.23 -17.46
CA PRO A 421 -44.17 6.61 -16.31
C PRO A 421 -45.07 6.83 -15.10
N ALA A 422 -44.86 6.04 -14.05
CA ALA A 422 -45.48 6.30 -12.76
C ALA A 422 -44.56 5.83 -11.63
N ILE A 423 -43.46 6.54 -11.44
CA ILE A 423 -43.19 7.12 -10.13
C ILE A 423 -42.90 8.60 -10.39
N ASP A 424 -43.99 9.36 -10.39
CA ASP A 424 -43.93 10.78 -10.04
C ASP A 424 -43.40 10.85 -8.60
N LEU A 425 -42.08 10.96 -8.47
CA LEU A 425 -41.44 11.43 -7.26
C LEU A 425 -41.95 12.86 -7.07
N LYS A 426 -43.12 12.99 -6.44
CA LYS A 426 -43.63 14.27 -6.00
C LYS A 426 -42.48 14.98 -5.31
N SER A 427 -42.12 16.15 -5.79
CA SER A 427 -41.03 16.99 -5.28
C SER A 427 -41.10 17.17 -3.76
N GLU A 428 -42.29 17.03 -3.18
CA GLU A 428 -42.55 17.00 -1.73
C GLU A 428 -41.77 15.90 -0.97
N SER A 429 -41.43 14.77 -1.61
CA SER A 429 -40.69 13.66 -0.97
C SER A 429 -39.18 13.90 -0.89
N ILE A 430 -38.62 14.58 -1.90
CA ILE A 430 -37.21 15.01 -1.90
C ILE A 430 -37.05 16.24 -0.99
N GLU A 431 -38.00 17.17 -1.01
CA GLU A 431 -38.03 18.29 -0.06
C GLU A 431 -38.21 17.79 1.38
N SER A 432 -39.04 16.76 1.63
CA SER A 432 -39.18 16.09 2.94
C SER A 432 -37.86 15.47 3.42
N LEU A 433 -37.10 14.82 2.54
CA LEU A 433 -35.80 14.23 2.87
C LEU A 433 -34.72 15.31 3.12
N ILE A 434 -34.74 16.40 2.35
CA ILE A 434 -33.87 17.57 2.56
C ILE A 434 -34.27 18.32 3.84
N GLN A 435 -35.56 18.38 4.20
CA GLN A 435 -36.04 18.96 5.46
C GLN A 435 -35.76 18.05 6.65
N GLN A 436 -35.74 16.72 6.49
CA GLN A 436 -35.29 15.81 7.54
C GLN A 436 -33.79 15.95 7.80
N LEU A 437 -32.96 16.06 6.76
CA LEU A 437 -31.52 16.35 6.88
C LEU A 437 -31.25 17.72 7.53
N LYS A 438 -32.02 18.75 7.16
CA LYS A 438 -31.95 20.09 7.79
C LYS A 438 -32.57 20.15 9.19
N ASN A 439 -33.49 19.25 9.55
CA ASN A 439 -34.04 19.17 10.90
C ASN A 439 -33.08 18.47 11.89
N THR A 440 -32.15 17.63 11.40
CA THR A 440 -31.03 17.14 12.23
C THR A 440 -30.02 18.23 12.59
N GLU A 441 -29.94 19.33 11.83
CA GLU A 441 -29.16 20.52 12.20
C GLU A 441 -29.91 21.45 13.18
N LYS A 442 -31.19 21.18 13.49
CA LYS A 442 -32.03 22.01 14.37
C LYS A 442 -32.60 21.30 15.59
N GLN A 443 -32.31 20.02 15.81
CA GLN A 443 -32.41 19.47 17.16
C GLN A 443 -31.04 19.56 17.82
N GLU A 444 -30.97 20.50 18.77
CA GLU A 444 -29.92 20.70 19.75
C GLU A 444 -29.33 19.36 20.21
N SER A 445 -28.25 18.94 19.54
CA SER A 445 -27.35 17.95 20.08
C SER A 445 -26.67 18.61 21.28
N ILE A 446 -26.91 18.02 22.44
CA ILE A 446 -26.57 18.46 23.79
C ILE A 446 -25.03 18.56 24.01
N TRP A 447 -24.24 18.42 22.94
CA TRP A 447 -22.78 18.52 22.94
C TRP A 447 -22.26 19.94 22.62
N TYR A 448 -23.12 20.88 22.22
CA TYR A 448 -22.76 22.28 21.90
C TYR A 448 -23.14 23.31 22.97
N GLN A 449 -23.02 22.98 24.26
CA GLN A 449 -23.23 23.93 25.37
C GLN A 449 -22.02 24.14 26.29
N TRP A 450 -20.80 23.83 25.84
CA TRP A 450 -19.59 24.02 26.68
C TRP A 450 -18.45 24.84 26.05
N LEU A 451 -18.67 25.50 24.91
CA LEU A 451 -17.64 26.34 24.25
C LEU A 451 -18.12 27.74 23.85
N ALA A 452 -19.24 28.18 24.40
CA ALA A 452 -19.64 29.58 24.40
C ALA A 452 -19.72 30.04 25.85
N ASP A 453 -18.55 30.26 26.46
CA ASP A 453 -18.25 31.32 27.42
C ASP A 453 -16.75 31.25 27.77
N ASP A 454 -16.08 32.39 27.53
CA ASP A 454 -14.66 32.79 27.76
C ASP A 454 -13.51 32.25 26.89
#